data_AF-A0A0Q7TDG9-F1
#
_entry.id   AF-A0A0Q7TDG9-F1
#
_cell.length_a   1.000
_cell.length_b   1.000
_cell.length_c   1.000
_cell.angle_alpha   90.00
_cell.angle_beta   90.00
_cell.angle_gamma   90.00
#
_symmetry.space_group_name_H-M   'P 1'
#
loop_
_entity.id
_entity.type
_entity.pdbx_description
1 polymer ?
#
loop_
_entity_poly.entity_id
_entity_poly.type
_entity_poly.pdbx_seq_one_letter_code
_entity_poly.pdbx_strand_id
1 'polypeptide(L)'
;MFTTCSGMLMTKSAPFRLELDGDLDRRLSEVAEVMDQPKAVLVERAVREFLELRDWQDAAIDEGLRAAEEGRVFEHDEIAEWVAS
;
A
#
# COMPACT_ATOMS: atom_id res chain seq x y z
N MET A 1 10.77 43.02 19.01
CA MET A 1 10.97 42.43 17.67
C MET A 1 10.55 40.97 17.74
N PHE A 2 9.33 40.66 17.31
CA PHE A 2 8.87 39.27 17.19
C PHE A 2 9.26 38.77 15.80
N THR A 3 10.28 37.93 15.74
CA THR A 3 10.60 37.17 14.52
C THR A 3 9.73 35.92 14.54
N THR A 4 8.70 35.90 13.70
CA THR A 4 7.92 34.70 13.39
C THR A 4 8.80 33.75 12.57
N CYS A 5 9.32 32.69 13.20
CA CYS A 5 9.79 31.52 12.46
C CYS A 5 8.57 30.85 11.83
N SER A 6 8.44 31.05 10.52
CA SER A 6 7.49 30.36 9.65
C SER A 6 7.61 28.85 9.90
N GLY A 7 6.57 28.28 10.52
CA GLY A 7 6.48 26.84 10.80
C GLY A 7 6.37 26.08 9.49
N MET A 8 7.47 25.52 9.03
CA MET A 8 7.48 24.43 8.07
C MET A 8 6.79 23.25 8.77
N LEU A 9 5.57 22.90 8.34
CA LEU A 9 4.87 21.70 8.80
C LEU A 9 5.66 20.47 8.34
N MET A 10 6.66 20.08 9.13
CA MET A 10 7.27 18.77 9.03
C MET A 10 6.17 17.76 9.35
N THR A 11 5.87 16.86 8.42
CA THR A 11 5.00 15.71 8.66
C THR A 11 5.55 14.99 9.89
N LYS A 12 4.84 15.06 11.01
CA LYS A 12 5.35 14.59 12.30
C LYS A 12 5.56 13.07 12.22
N SER A 13 6.81 12.62 12.20
CA SER A 13 7.12 11.18 12.30
C SER A 13 6.71 10.67 13.68
N ALA A 14 5.84 9.66 13.72
CA ALA A 14 5.46 8.99 14.94
C ALA A 14 6.34 7.74 15.14
N PRO A 15 6.91 7.52 16.34
CA PRO A 15 7.63 6.30 16.62
C PRO A 15 6.64 5.13 16.65
N PHE A 16 6.95 4.04 15.95
CA PHE A 16 6.23 2.78 16.05
C PHE A 16 7.22 1.65 16.33
N ARG A 17 6.76 0.61 17.04
CA ARG A 17 7.55 -0.59 17.30
C ARG A 17 6.98 -1.73 16.49
N LEU A 18 7.86 -2.47 15.82
CA LEU A 18 7.54 -3.66 15.06
C LEU A 18 8.32 -4.84 15.65
N GLU A 19 7.67 -5.99 15.75
CA GLU A 19 8.33 -7.25 16.04
C GLU A 19 8.43 -8.05 14.74
N LEU A 20 9.65 -8.45 14.39
CA LEU A 20 9.94 -9.28 13.23
C LEU A 20 10.38 -10.65 13.74
N ASP A 21 9.87 -11.73 13.14
CA ASP A 21 10.44 -13.04 13.37
C ASP A 21 11.88 -13.11 12.82
N GLY A 22 12.63 -14.13 13.25
CA GLY A 22 14.05 -14.25 12.90
C GLY A 22 14.32 -14.45 11.42
N ASP A 23 13.41 -15.07 10.66
CA ASP A 23 13.59 -15.22 9.21
C ASP A 23 13.35 -13.90 8.50
N LEU A 24 12.30 -13.19 8.88
CA LEU A 24 11.93 -11.92 8.29
C LEU A 24 12.97 -10.82 8.58
N ASP A 25 13.49 -10.73 9.81
CA ASP A 25 14.56 -9.77 10.14
C ASP A 25 15.85 -10.07 9.36
N ARG A 26 16.21 -11.36 9.22
CA ARG A 26 17.38 -11.78 8.42
C ARG A 26 17.23 -11.35 6.97
N ARG A 27 16.11 -11.70 6.33
CA ARG A 27 15.84 -11.37 4.92
C ARG A 27 15.80 -9.85 4.70
N LEU A 28 15.18 -9.10 5.62
CA LEU A 28 15.16 -7.65 5.55
C LEU A 28 16.56 -7.05 5.68
N SER A 29 17.41 -7.63 6.53
CA SER A 29 18.80 -7.19 6.71
C SER A 29 19.64 -7.44 5.45
N GLU A 30 19.50 -8.60 4.81
CA GLU A 30 20.18 -8.91 3.54
C GLU A 30 19.82 -7.90 2.44
N VAL A 31 18.54 -7.57 2.30
CA VAL A 31 18.08 -6.55 1.33
C VAL A 31 18.60 -5.16 1.69
N ALA A 32 18.56 -4.79 2.97
CA ALA A 32 19.04 -3.51 3.48
C ALA A 32 20.54 -3.30 3.18
N GLU A 33 21.36 -4.34 3.36
CA GLU A 33 22.78 -4.33 3.05
C GLU A 33 23.04 -4.18 1.55
N VAL A 34 22.35 -4.96 0.71
CA VAL A 34 22.50 -4.90 -0.75
C VAL A 34 22.09 -3.52 -1.30
N MET A 35 21.07 -2.90 -0.71
CA MET A 35 20.56 -1.60 -1.14
C MET A 35 21.29 -0.40 -0.50
N ASP A 36 22.19 -0.64 0.47
CA ASP A 36 22.80 0.39 1.31
C ASP A 36 21.75 1.34 1.92
N GLN A 37 20.68 0.77 2.47
CA GLN A 37 19.58 1.50 3.08
C GLN A 37 19.28 1.00 4.50
N PRO A 38 18.92 1.89 5.44
CA PRO A 38 18.46 1.45 6.75
C PRO A 38 17.17 0.62 6.64
N LYS A 39 17.05 -0.43 7.46
CA LYS A 39 15.84 -1.27 7.54
C LYS A 39 14.56 -0.45 7.71
N ALA A 40 14.61 0.62 8.51
CA ALA A 40 13.46 1.50 8.73
C ALA A 40 12.93 2.16 7.44
N VAL A 41 13.82 2.54 6.51
CA VAL A 41 13.42 3.14 5.23
C VAL A 41 12.72 2.10 4.34
N LEU A 42 13.20 0.85 4.35
CA LEU A 42 12.56 -0.23 3.62
C LEU A 42 11.19 -0.59 4.19
N VAL A 43 11.06 -0.60 5.53
CA VAL A 43 9.77 -0.84 6.19
C VAL A 43 8.79 0.30 5.91
N GLU A 44 9.23 1.56 5.98
CA GLU A 44 8.39 2.70 5.62
C GLU A 44 7.89 2.57 4.17
N ARG A 45 8.79 2.25 3.24
CA ARG A 45 8.44 2.03 1.84
C ARG A 45 7.42 0.91 1.68
N ALA A 46 7.65 -0.24 2.28
CA ALA A 46 6.75 -1.39 2.21
C ALA A 46 5.35 -1.07 2.75
N VAL A 47 5.26 -0.30 3.84
CA VAL A 47 3.98 0.15 4.41
C VAL A 47 3.27 1.10 3.45
N ARG A 48 3.99 2.04 2.81
CA ARG A 48 3.40 2.94 1.81
C ARG A 48 2.85 2.17 0.62
N GLU A 49 3.66 1.29 0.04
CA GLU A 49 3.26 0.46 -1.11
C GLU A 49 2.05 -0.43 -0.77
N PHE A 50 2.02 -1.00 0.44
CA PHE A 50 0.88 -1.77 0.91
C PHE A 50 -0.41 -0.94 1.00
N LEU A 51 -0.34 0.28 1.55
CA LEU A 51 -1.51 1.15 1.67
C LEU A 51 -1.99 1.65 0.31
N GLU A 52 -1.08 2.05 -0.59
CA GLU A 52 -1.44 2.46 -1.94
C GLU A 52 -2.13 1.34 -2.72
N LEU A 53 -1.60 0.11 -2.62
CA LEU A 53 -2.23 -1.06 -3.24
C LEU A 53 -3.62 -1.31 -2.65
N ARG A 54 -3.76 -1.20 -1.32
CA ARG A 54 -5.03 -1.42 -0.64
C ARG A 54 -6.08 -0.39 -1.04
N ASP A 55 -5.71 0.89 -1.09
CA ASP A 55 -6.61 1.97 -1.48
C ASP A 55 -7.11 1.78 -2.92
N TRP A 56 -6.22 1.35 -3.83
CA TRP A 56 -6.61 1.01 -5.20
C TRP A 56 -7.58 -0.17 -5.25
N GLN A 57 -7.33 -1.22 -4.47
CA GLN A 57 -8.21 -2.40 -4.40
C GLN A 57 -9.59 -2.04 -3.87
N ASP A 58 -9.66 -1.29 -2.77
CA ASP A 58 -10.91 -0.88 -2.16
C ASP A 58 -11.72 0.00 -3.14
N ALA A 59 -11.07 0.95 -3.83
CA ALA A 59 -11.73 1.76 -4.86
C ALA A 59 -12.25 0.94 -6.05
N ALA A 60 -11.48 -0.08 -6.49
CA ALA A 60 -11.91 -0.96 -7.57
C ALA A 60 -13.10 -1.85 -7.17
N ILE A 61 -13.13 -2.31 -5.91
CA ILE A 61 -14.26 -3.06 -5.35
C ILE A 61 -15.51 -2.18 -5.29
N ASP A 62 -15.39 -0.96 -4.77
CA ASP A 62 -16.51 -0.02 -4.67
C ASP A 62 -17.09 0.32 -6.05
N GLU A 63 -16.23 0.54 -7.04
CA GLU A 63 -16.68 0.75 -8.42
C GLU A 63 -17.39 -0.47 -8.99
N GLY A 64 -16.86 -1.68 -8.75
CA GLY A 64 -17.48 -2.93 -9.19
C GLY A 64 -18.87 -3.14 -8.56
N LEU A 65 -19.00 -2.84 -7.27
CA LEU A 65 -20.28 -2.93 -6.55
C LEU A 65 -21.29 -1.93 -7.12
N ARG A 66 -20.89 -0.68 -7.33
CA ARG A 66 -21.73 0.35 -7.95
C ARG A 66 -22.18 -0.05 -9.36
N ALA A 67 -21.26 -0.58 -10.17
CA ALA A 67 -21.58 -1.08 -11.50
C ALA A 67 -22.60 -2.22 -11.44
N ALA A 68 -22.47 -3.13 -10.48
CA ALA A 68 -23.42 -4.22 -10.29
C ALA A 68 -24.81 -3.73 -9.86
N GLU A 69 -24.88 -2.77 -8.95
CA GLU A 69 -26.14 -2.14 -8.54
C GLU A 69 -26.84 -1.40 -9.70
N GLU A 70 -26.05 -0.81 -10.60
CA GLU A 70 -26.52 -0.18 -11.85
C GLU A 70 -26.88 -1.18 -12.96
N GLY A 71 -26.70 -2.49 -12.72
CA GLY A 71 -26.97 -3.55 -13.70
C GLY A 71 -25.92 -3.65 -14.81
N ARG A 72 -24.75 -3.01 -14.66
CA ARG A 72 -23.60 -3.12 -15.58
C ARG A 72 -22.82 -4.41 -15.31
N VAL A 73 -23.49 -5.54 -15.44
CA VAL A 73 -22.93 -6.90 -15.26
C VAL A 73 -23.13 -7.74 -16.52
N PHE A 74 -22.30 -8.76 -16.69
CA PHE A 74 -22.46 -9.75 -17.75
C PHE A 74 -23.19 -10.99 -17.22
N GLU A 75 -23.99 -11.62 -18.07
CA GLU A 75 -24.60 -12.90 -17.76
C GLU A 75 -23.53 -14.00 -17.68
N HIS A 76 -23.77 -14.99 -16.82
CA HIS A 76 -22.80 -16.05 -16.54
C HIS A 76 -22.39 -16.82 -17.81
N ASP A 77 -23.35 -17.12 -18.68
CA ASP A 77 -23.14 -17.89 -19.90
C ASP A 77 -22.25 -17.15 -20.91
N GLU A 78 -22.39 -15.82 -21.01
CA GLU A 78 -21.57 -14.97 -21.90
C GLU A 78 -20.09 -14.97 -21.48
N ILE A 79 -19.83 -14.92 -20.17
CA ILE A 79 -18.47 -15.02 -19.63
C ILE A 79 -17.87 -16.41 -19.90
N ALA A 80 -18.66 -17.48 -19.76
CA ALA A 80 -18.20 -18.85 -19.99
C ALA A 80 -17.75 -19.08 -21.44
N GLU A 81 -18.51 -18.55 -22.41
CA GLU A 81 -18.15 -18.60 -23.83
C GLU A 81 -16.86 -17.83 -24.13
N TRP A 82 -16.67 -16.65 -23.51
CA TRP A 82 -15.47 -15.84 -23.70
C TRP A 82 -14.20 -16.50 -23.15
N VAL A 83 -14.26 -17.06 -21.94
CA VAL A 83 -13.10 -17.73 -21.31
C VAL A 83 -12.71 -19.01 -22.05
N ALA A 84 -13.64 -19.64 -22.77
CA ALA A 84 -13.39 -20.85 -23.55
C ALA A 84 -12.80 -20.59 -24.96
N SER A 85 -12.70 -19.32 -25.38
CA SER A 85 -12.13 -18.91 -26.67
C SER A 85 -10.62 -18.69 -26.63
#